data_AF-A0A9D7ZYM3-F1
#
_entry.id   AF-A0A9D7ZYM3-F1
#
_cell.length_a   1.000
_cell.length_b   1.000
_cell.length_c   1.000
_cell.angle_alpha   90.00
_cell.angle_beta   90.00
_cell.angle_gamma   90.00
#
_symmetry.space_group_name_H-M   'P 1'
#
loop_
_entity.id
_entity.type
_entity.pdbx_description
1 polymer ?
#
loop_
_entity_poly.entity_id
_entity_poly.type
_entity_poly.pdbx_seq_one_letter_code
_entity_poly.pdbx_strand_id
1 'polypeptide(L)'
;MDLRRTIPCDEVSDGMYMSGYPFVKILNGKRAGLTEINAQSIVIHVDHDGSSLLLAGDSDVEAWLKYIMQISASQVSSLVLYASHHGSHSFFNADADKYYDYIKHIEAINPAITIISVGEGNPHGHPDPLAIAQYEKYSYGTVDSGKKIFRTDKHGNMKLELHGQGTGTIYWNQ
;
A
#
# COMPACT_ATOMS: atom_id res chain seq x y z
N MET A 1 32.24 0.76 16.72
CA MET A 1 31.25 1.57 17.45
C MET A 1 29.89 1.11 16.94
N ASP A 2 29.18 0.30 17.73
CA ASP A 2 27.88 -0.24 17.36
C ASP A 2 26.82 0.86 17.54
N LEU A 3 26.29 1.38 16.43
CA LEU A 3 25.31 2.48 16.39
C LEU A 3 23.87 1.99 16.50
N ARG A 4 23.65 0.70 16.81
CA ARG A 4 22.30 0.18 17.05
C ARG A 4 21.78 0.74 18.37
N ARG A 5 21.07 1.87 18.28
CA ARG A 5 20.14 2.28 19.34
C ARG A 5 19.26 1.06 19.63
N THR A 6 19.31 0.58 20.87
CA THR A 6 18.34 -0.40 21.38
C THR A 6 17.00 0.34 21.52
N ILE A 7 16.32 0.54 20.39
CA ILE A 7 14.95 1.02 20.36
C ILE A 7 14.11 -0.15 20.86
N PRO A 8 13.34 0.00 21.94
CA PRO A 8 12.37 -1.02 22.33
C PRO A 8 11.51 -1.36 21.10
N CYS A 9 11.50 -2.63 20.71
CA CYS A 9 10.69 -3.11 19.60
C CYS A 9 9.80 -4.24 20.09
N ASP A 10 8.54 -4.20 19.65
CA ASP A 10 7.64 -5.33 19.74
C ASP A 10 7.65 -6.05 18.39
N GLU A 11 7.84 -7.37 18.42
CA GLU A 11 7.68 -8.19 17.22
C GLU A 11 6.18 -8.37 16.96
N VAL A 12 5.72 -8.00 15.76
CA VAL A 12 4.33 -8.13 15.36
C VAL A 12 4.15 -9.23 14.30
N SER A 13 3.03 -9.95 14.38
CA SER A 13 2.63 -10.97 13.41
C SER A 13 1.32 -10.61 12.71
N ASP A 14 0.97 -11.32 11.65
CA ASP A 14 -0.31 -11.13 11.00
C ASP A 14 -1.47 -11.37 11.96
N GLY A 15 -2.53 -10.56 11.83
CA GLY A 15 -3.68 -10.61 12.72
C GLY A 15 -3.46 -9.92 14.07
N MET A 16 -2.29 -9.31 14.33
CA MET A 16 -2.11 -8.43 15.48
C MET A 16 -2.75 -7.05 15.26
N TYR A 17 -3.22 -6.48 16.37
CA TYR A 17 -3.85 -5.17 16.43
C TYR A 17 -3.18 -4.35 17.52
N MET A 18 -2.87 -3.10 17.24
CA MET A 18 -2.56 -2.13 18.29
C MET A 18 -3.84 -1.37 18.58
N SER A 19 -4.44 -1.66 19.74
CA SER A 19 -5.61 -0.95 20.21
C SER A 19 -5.23 0.48 20.60
N GLY A 20 -5.92 1.46 20.02
CA GLY A 20 -5.61 2.88 20.19
C GLY A 20 -6.30 3.70 19.10
N TYR A 21 -6.06 5.01 19.11
CA TYR A 21 -6.54 5.90 18.06
C TYR A 21 -5.33 6.65 17.47
N PRO A 22 -4.93 6.37 16.21
CA PRO A 22 -5.60 5.51 15.23
C PRO A 22 -5.50 4.02 15.55
N PHE A 23 -6.45 3.24 15.03
CA PHE A 23 -6.42 1.78 15.07
C PHE A 23 -5.41 1.28 14.03
N VAL A 24 -4.50 0.41 14.44
CA VAL A 24 -3.48 -0.17 13.54
C VAL A 24 -3.61 -1.68 13.51
N LYS A 25 -3.66 -2.23 12.30
CA LYS A 25 -3.76 -3.66 12.05
C LYS A 25 -2.63 -4.14 11.14
N ILE A 26 -2.05 -5.28 11.49
CA ILE A 26 -1.08 -5.99 10.66
C ILE A 26 -1.80 -7.07 9.86
N LEU A 27 -1.84 -6.91 8.54
CA LEU A 27 -2.54 -7.80 7.60
C LEU A 27 -1.64 -8.90 7.03
N ASN A 28 -0.34 -8.63 6.93
CA ASN A 28 0.64 -9.58 6.43
C ASN A 28 1.98 -9.38 7.14
N GLY A 29 2.81 -10.42 7.08
CA GLY A 29 4.18 -10.44 7.57
C GLY A 29 4.83 -11.75 7.13
N LYS A 30 5.80 -12.24 7.91
CA LYS A 30 6.48 -13.50 7.63
C LYS A 30 5.50 -14.68 7.57
N ARG A 31 5.47 -15.41 6.45
CA ARG A 31 4.64 -16.61 6.27
C ARG A 31 5.45 -17.77 5.71
N ALA A 32 5.31 -18.95 6.30
CA ALA A 32 6.06 -20.14 5.89
C ALA A 32 5.77 -20.59 4.44
N GLY A 33 4.59 -20.26 3.90
CA GLY A 33 4.18 -20.62 2.54
C GLY A 33 4.48 -19.56 1.48
N LEU A 34 5.29 -18.53 1.78
CA LEU A 34 5.77 -17.53 0.83
C LEU A 34 7.29 -17.60 0.76
N THR A 35 7.84 -17.85 -0.43
CA THR A 35 9.30 -17.98 -0.63
C THR A 35 9.94 -16.70 -1.16
N GLU A 36 9.18 -15.85 -1.86
CA GLU A 36 9.63 -14.54 -2.32
C GLU A 36 9.77 -13.58 -1.13
N ILE A 37 10.83 -12.76 -1.11
CA ILE A 37 11.12 -11.90 0.04
C ILE A 37 10.11 -10.75 0.14
N ASN A 38 9.69 -10.20 -0.97
CA ASN A 38 8.74 -9.10 -1.04
C ASN A 38 7.34 -9.57 -0.62
N ALA A 39 6.96 -10.81 -0.98
CA ALA A 39 5.73 -11.44 -0.50
C ALA A 39 5.64 -11.50 1.04
N GLN A 40 6.78 -11.52 1.74
CA GLN A 40 6.84 -11.50 3.21
C GLN A 40 6.79 -10.09 3.81
N SER A 41 6.58 -9.05 2.99
CA SER A 41 6.44 -7.67 3.46
C SER A 41 5.31 -7.53 4.47
N ILE A 42 5.57 -6.72 5.49
CA ILE A 42 4.54 -6.29 6.42
C ILE A 42 3.51 -5.43 5.68
N VAL A 43 2.24 -5.75 5.83
CA VAL A 43 1.13 -4.93 5.31
C VAL A 43 0.39 -4.36 6.50
N ILE A 44 0.28 -3.03 6.54
CA ILE A 44 -0.28 -2.30 7.67
C ILE A 44 -1.52 -1.54 7.20
N HIS A 45 -2.62 -1.73 7.92
CA HIS A 45 -3.82 -0.90 7.79
C HIS A 45 -3.89 0.03 9.00
N VAL A 46 -4.08 1.33 8.74
CA VAL A 46 -4.26 2.37 9.75
C VAL A 46 -5.63 2.97 9.52
N ASP A 47 -6.49 2.97 10.55
CA ASP A 47 -7.81 3.58 10.51
C ASP A 47 -7.94 4.68 11.57
N HIS A 48 -8.43 5.83 11.12
CA HIS A 48 -8.77 6.98 11.94
C HIS A 48 -10.20 7.40 11.63
N ASP A 49 -11.18 6.79 12.30
CA ASP A 49 -12.62 7.09 12.15
C ASP A 49 -13.07 7.04 10.67
N GLY A 50 -12.72 5.95 9.98
CA GLY A 50 -13.05 5.74 8.57
C GLY A 50 -12.13 6.45 7.57
N SER A 51 -11.25 7.36 8.01
CA SER A 51 -10.13 7.84 7.21
C SER A 51 -8.96 6.90 7.37
N SER A 52 -8.63 6.16 6.31
CA SER A 52 -7.70 5.02 6.42
C SER A 52 -6.57 5.04 5.39
N LEU A 53 -5.47 4.42 5.78
CA LEU A 53 -4.24 4.28 5.00
C LEU A 53 -3.81 2.81 4.99
N LEU A 54 -3.55 2.28 3.80
CA LEU A 54 -2.97 0.96 3.61
C LEU A 54 -1.52 1.08 3.14
N LEU A 55 -0.59 0.57 3.93
CA LEU A 55 0.82 0.45 3.58
C LEU A 55 1.07 -0.96 3.08
N ALA A 56 1.17 -1.13 1.76
CA ALA A 56 1.35 -2.45 1.15
C ALA A 56 2.79 -2.99 1.23
N GLY A 57 3.76 -2.18 1.67
CA GLY A 57 5.18 -2.55 1.66
C GLY A 57 5.61 -2.93 0.23
N ASP A 58 6.35 -4.02 0.09
CA ASP A 58 6.69 -4.58 -1.22
C ASP A 58 5.86 -5.85 -1.53
N SER A 59 4.75 -6.07 -0.80
CA SER A 59 3.94 -7.28 -0.97
C SER A 59 3.48 -7.50 -2.40
N ASP A 60 3.66 -8.72 -2.90
CA ASP A 60 3.31 -9.10 -4.26
C ASP A 60 1.91 -9.72 -4.33
N VAL A 61 1.43 -9.94 -5.56
CA VAL A 61 0.12 -10.54 -5.81
C VAL A 61 -0.07 -11.89 -5.12
N GLU A 62 1.02 -12.65 -4.89
CA GLU A 62 0.96 -13.96 -4.24
C GLU A 62 0.54 -13.81 -2.77
N ALA A 63 1.15 -12.87 -2.04
CA ALA A 63 0.76 -12.55 -0.67
C ALA A 63 -0.72 -12.13 -0.59
N TRP A 64 -1.17 -11.31 -1.53
CA TRP A 64 -2.55 -10.83 -1.59
C TRP A 64 -3.55 -11.94 -1.89
N LEU A 65 -3.27 -12.77 -2.89
CA LEU A 65 -4.14 -13.85 -3.33
C LEU A 65 -4.25 -14.98 -2.30
N LYS A 66 -3.11 -15.40 -1.72
CA LYS A 66 -3.08 -16.57 -0.84
C LYS A 66 -3.45 -16.25 0.61
N TYR A 67 -3.24 -15.02 1.08
CA TYR A 67 -3.38 -14.70 2.49
C TYR A 67 -4.26 -13.48 2.75
N ILE A 68 -3.86 -12.28 2.29
CA ILE A 68 -4.52 -11.04 2.71
C ILE A 68 -6.00 -11.03 2.32
N MET A 69 -6.32 -11.41 1.08
CA MET A 69 -7.70 -11.44 0.60
C MET A 69 -8.52 -12.60 1.17
N GLN A 70 -7.88 -13.60 1.79
CA GLN A 70 -8.58 -14.71 2.45
C GLN A 70 -9.08 -14.34 3.86
N ILE A 71 -8.44 -13.36 4.52
CA ILE A 71 -8.69 -13.04 5.94
C ILE A 71 -9.89 -12.10 6.12
N SER A 72 -10.15 -11.17 5.19
CA SER A 72 -11.45 -10.54 4.89
C SER A 72 -11.27 -9.32 3.96
N ALA A 73 -11.91 -9.32 2.79
CA ALA A 73 -11.87 -8.20 1.84
C ALA A 73 -12.35 -6.86 2.44
N SER A 74 -13.19 -6.90 3.49
CA SER A 74 -13.65 -5.68 4.17
C SER A 74 -12.55 -4.97 4.97
N GLN A 75 -11.44 -5.65 5.28
CA GLN A 75 -10.38 -5.12 6.15
C GLN A 75 -9.27 -4.39 5.39
N VAL A 76 -9.30 -4.43 4.05
CA VAL A 76 -8.31 -3.75 3.20
C VAL A 76 -8.85 -2.44 2.63
N SER A 77 -10.15 -2.18 2.75
CA SER A 77 -10.77 -0.93 2.28
C SER A 77 -10.07 0.26 2.94
N SER A 78 -9.53 1.15 2.11
CA SER A 78 -8.68 2.24 2.57
C SER A 78 -8.81 3.47 1.70
N LEU A 79 -9.00 4.63 2.32
CA LEU A 79 -9.07 5.91 1.61
C LEU A 79 -7.79 6.18 0.79
N VAL A 80 -6.64 5.84 1.36
CA VAL A 80 -5.33 5.99 0.73
C VAL A 80 -4.64 4.64 0.62
N LEU A 81 -4.17 4.31 -0.59
CA LEU A 81 -3.24 3.21 -0.81
C LEU A 81 -1.82 3.76 -0.98
N TYR A 82 -0.89 3.30 -0.16
CA TYR A 82 0.53 3.43 -0.45
C TYR A 82 0.95 2.20 -1.25
N ALA A 83 1.21 2.42 -2.54
CA ALA A 83 1.40 1.38 -3.54
C ALA A 83 2.51 0.41 -3.17
N SER A 84 2.31 -0.85 -3.54
CA SER A 84 3.32 -1.87 -3.30
C SER A 84 4.55 -1.67 -4.18
N HIS A 85 5.73 -1.92 -3.61
CA HIS A 85 6.98 -2.16 -4.33
C HIS A 85 7.29 -1.08 -5.37
N HIS A 86 7.25 0.18 -4.94
CA HIS A 86 7.51 1.35 -5.78
C HIS A 86 6.58 1.48 -7.01
N GLY A 87 5.40 0.84 -6.99
CA GLY A 87 4.50 0.77 -8.13
C GLY A 87 4.90 -0.31 -9.14
N SER A 88 5.51 -1.40 -8.68
CA SER A 88 5.79 -2.58 -9.50
C SER A 88 4.50 -3.27 -9.96
N HIS A 89 4.52 -3.87 -11.15
CA HIS A 89 3.41 -4.71 -11.62
C HIS A 89 3.27 -6.02 -10.85
N SER A 90 4.28 -6.40 -10.06
CA SER A 90 4.24 -7.56 -9.15
C SER A 90 3.05 -7.57 -8.18
N PHE A 91 2.50 -6.39 -7.85
CA PHE A 91 1.27 -6.26 -7.05
C PHE A 91 0.03 -6.84 -7.75
N PHE A 92 -0.02 -6.77 -9.08
CA PHE A 92 -1.12 -7.24 -9.91
C PHE A 92 -0.85 -8.59 -10.54
N ASN A 93 0.41 -8.95 -10.77
CA ASN A 93 0.77 -10.16 -11.48
C ASN A 93 2.14 -10.70 -11.04
N ALA A 94 2.23 -11.99 -10.74
CA ALA A 94 3.46 -12.65 -10.27
C ALA A 94 4.45 -12.93 -11.40
N ASP A 95 4.02 -12.77 -12.65
CA ASP A 95 4.75 -13.21 -13.83
C ASP A 95 4.53 -12.18 -14.95
N ALA A 96 5.63 -11.56 -15.41
CA ALA A 96 5.60 -10.59 -16.50
C ALA A 96 5.04 -11.20 -17.81
N ASP A 97 5.05 -12.53 -17.94
CA ASP A 97 4.59 -13.25 -19.12
C ASP A 97 3.12 -13.70 -19.06
N LYS A 98 2.39 -13.41 -17.97
CA LYS A 98 0.96 -13.72 -17.85
C LYS A 98 0.09 -12.53 -18.26
N TYR A 99 -0.93 -12.79 -19.07
CA TYR A 99 -1.81 -11.77 -19.65
C TYR A 99 -2.92 -11.25 -18.72
N TYR A 100 -2.98 -11.68 -17.46
CA TYR A 100 -4.12 -11.39 -16.59
C TYR A 100 -3.69 -10.83 -15.24
N ASP A 101 -4.11 -9.59 -15.00
CA ASP A 101 -3.96 -8.94 -13.71
C ASP A 101 -4.98 -9.48 -12.71
N TYR A 102 -4.52 -9.78 -11.50
CA TYR A 102 -5.39 -10.03 -10.38
C TYR A 102 -5.88 -8.69 -9.82
N ILE A 103 -7.15 -8.36 -10.02
CA ILE A 103 -7.69 -7.03 -9.69
C ILE A 103 -8.45 -7.00 -8.36
N LYS A 104 -8.90 -8.15 -7.85
CA LYS A 104 -9.84 -8.20 -6.72
C LYS A 104 -9.33 -7.48 -5.46
N HIS A 105 -8.02 -7.41 -5.27
CA HIS A 105 -7.44 -6.69 -4.14
C HIS A 105 -7.58 -5.17 -4.28
N ILE A 106 -7.27 -4.58 -5.44
CA ILE A 106 -7.43 -3.12 -5.63
C ILE A 106 -8.91 -2.71 -5.64
N GLU A 107 -9.80 -3.55 -6.15
CA GLU A 107 -11.25 -3.36 -6.03
C GLU A 107 -11.73 -3.39 -4.57
N ALA A 108 -11.16 -4.27 -3.73
CA ALA A 108 -11.50 -4.32 -2.31
C ALA A 108 -10.89 -3.16 -1.50
N ILE A 109 -9.70 -2.70 -1.89
CA ILE A 109 -9.07 -1.51 -1.30
C ILE A 109 -9.90 -0.28 -1.64
N ASN A 110 -10.37 -0.16 -2.89
CA ASN A 110 -11.18 0.95 -3.42
C ASN A 110 -10.66 2.35 -2.98
N PRO A 111 -9.41 2.71 -3.32
CA PRO A 111 -8.79 3.91 -2.80
C PRO A 111 -9.31 5.19 -3.48
N ALA A 112 -9.34 6.30 -2.74
CA ALA A 112 -9.45 7.62 -3.37
C ALA A 112 -8.19 7.92 -4.18
N ILE A 113 -7.05 7.71 -3.53
CA ILE A 113 -5.75 8.03 -4.09
C ILE A 113 -4.76 6.89 -3.86
N THR A 114 -3.85 6.75 -4.81
CA THR A 114 -2.68 5.87 -4.68
C THR A 114 -1.41 6.72 -4.64
N ILE A 115 -0.61 6.54 -3.59
CA ILE A 115 0.70 7.17 -3.41
C ILE A 115 1.78 6.15 -3.78
N ILE A 116 2.64 6.51 -4.72
CA ILE A 116 3.74 5.69 -5.19
C ILE A 116 5.07 6.31 -4.73
N SER A 117 5.76 5.60 -3.85
CA SER A 117 7.12 5.97 -3.45
C SER A 117 8.11 5.43 -4.45
N VAL A 118 8.72 6.32 -5.21
CA VAL A 118 9.69 6.01 -6.26
C VAL A 118 10.65 7.18 -6.45
N GLY A 119 11.91 6.85 -6.77
CA GLY A 119 12.94 7.84 -7.10
C GLY A 119 12.88 8.28 -8.56
N GLU A 120 13.32 9.49 -8.84
CA GLU A 120 13.50 9.97 -10.21
C GLU A 120 14.53 9.08 -10.94
N GLY A 121 14.19 8.64 -12.14
CA GLY A 121 15.08 7.80 -12.95
C GLY A 121 15.38 6.42 -12.33
N ASN A 122 14.44 5.86 -11.54
CA ASN A 122 14.63 4.55 -10.91
C ASN A 122 15.08 3.49 -11.93
N PRO A 123 16.28 2.88 -11.74
CA PRO A 123 16.87 1.97 -12.72
C PRO A 123 16.17 0.61 -12.82
N HIS A 124 15.28 0.29 -11.87
CA HIS A 124 14.52 -0.97 -11.85
C HIS A 124 13.27 -0.94 -12.75
N GLY A 125 13.04 0.16 -13.48
CA GLY A 125 11.88 0.29 -14.38
C GLY A 125 10.56 0.58 -13.65
N HIS A 126 10.63 1.06 -12.41
CA HIS A 126 9.47 1.45 -11.61
C HIS A 126 9.25 2.97 -11.61
N PRO A 127 8.01 3.46 -11.50
CA PRO A 127 6.78 2.67 -11.46
C PRO A 127 6.46 2.04 -12.83
N ASP A 128 5.93 0.82 -12.80
CA ASP A 128 5.57 0.10 -14.01
C ASP A 128 4.32 0.74 -14.67
N PRO A 129 4.33 1.01 -15.99
CA PRO A 129 3.17 1.59 -16.68
C PRO A 129 1.87 0.76 -16.56
N LEU A 130 1.96 -0.56 -16.52
CA LEU A 130 0.81 -1.45 -16.34
C LEU A 130 0.21 -1.29 -14.94
N ALA A 131 1.07 -1.20 -13.91
CA ALA A 131 0.63 -0.93 -12.54
C ALA A 131 -0.05 0.45 -12.43
N ILE A 132 0.56 1.49 -13.03
CA ILE A 132 -0.05 2.83 -13.10
C ILE A 132 -1.44 2.78 -13.72
N ALA A 133 -1.60 2.05 -14.84
CA ALA A 133 -2.90 1.95 -15.51
C ALA A 133 -3.97 1.35 -14.60
N GLN A 134 -3.63 0.33 -13.80
CA GLN A 134 -4.57 -0.22 -12.83
C GLN A 134 -4.87 0.74 -11.67
N TYR A 135 -3.86 1.41 -11.10
CA TYR A 135 -4.08 2.40 -10.05
C TYR A 135 -4.97 3.56 -10.53
N GLU A 136 -4.76 4.04 -11.75
CA GLU A 136 -5.57 5.12 -12.36
C GLU A 136 -7.01 4.66 -12.64
N LYS A 137 -7.19 3.39 -13.01
CA LYS A 137 -8.50 2.80 -13.28
C LYS A 137 -9.32 2.63 -12.00
N TYR A 138 -8.72 2.09 -10.93
CA TYR A 138 -9.46 1.69 -9.72
C TYR A 138 -9.43 2.72 -8.59
N SER A 139 -8.61 3.78 -8.69
CA SER A 139 -8.74 4.92 -7.77
C SER A 139 -9.86 5.84 -8.24
N TYR A 140 -10.65 6.41 -7.32
CA TYR A 140 -11.76 7.31 -7.68
C TYR A 140 -11.39 8.80 -7.68
N GLY A 141 -10.24 9.17 -7.14
CA GLY A 141 -9.66 10.52 -7.22
C GLY A 141 -10.06 11.46 -6.09
N THR A 142 -9.26 12.51 -5.91
CA THR A 142 -9.56 13.62 -5.00
C THR A 142 -10.82 14.37 -5.42
N VAL A 143 -11.55 14.90 -4.43
CA VAL A 143 -12.79 15.67 -4.67
C VAL A 143 -12.52 16.94 -5.47
N ASP A 144 -11.41 17.64 -5.20
CA ASP A 144 -11.16 18.96 -5.79
C ASP A 144 -10.62 18.91 -7.23
N SER A 145 -9.80 17.91 -7.54
CA SER A 145 -9.06 17.87 -8.81
C SER A 145 -9.26 16.59 -9.62
N GLY A 146 -9.91 15.58 -9.05
CA GLY A 146 -9.99 14.24 -9.63
C GLY A 146 -8.64 13.53 -9.70
N LYS A 147 -7.54 14.10 -9.18
CA LYS A 147 -6.22 13.47 -9.19
C LYS A 147 -6.25 12.17 -8.38
N LYS A 148 -5.74 11.10 -8.98
CA LYS A 148 -5.77 9.73 -8.44
C LYS A 148 -4.40 9.24 -7.97
N ILE A 149 -3.34 9.60 -8.68
CA ILE A 149 -1.99 9.11 -8.41
C ILE A 149 -1.09 10.26 -7.96
N PHE A 150 -0.35 10.01 -6.89
CA PHE A 150 0.73 10.86 -6.40
C PHE A 150 2.03 10.07 -6.39
N ARG A 151 3.15 10.70 -6.79
CA ARG A 151 4.45 10.06 -6.87
C ARG A 151 5.54 10.92 -6.26
N THR A 152 6.41 10.36 -5.43
CA THR A 152 7.50 11.11 -4.78
C THR A 152 8.53 11.67 -5.78
N ASP A 153 8.76 11.02 -6.92
CA ASP A 153 9.64 11.55 -7.98
C ASP A 153 9.05 12.77 -8.72
N LYS A 154 7.74 13.01 -8.61
CA LYS A 154 7.05 14.15 -9.25
C LYS A 154 6.54 15.19 -8.27
N HIS A 155 6.30 14.80 -7.03
CA HIS A 155 5.67 15.64 -6.00
C HIS A 155 6.56 15.82 -4.77
N GLY A 156 7.77 15.25 -4.76
CA GLY A 156 8.70 15.37 -3.65
C GLY A 156 8.16 14.81 -2.35
N ASN A 157 8.44 15.52 -1.26
CA ASN A 157 7.92 15.18 0.07
C ASN A 157 6.44 15.51 0.17
N MET A 158 5.68 14.57 0.73
CA MET A 158 4.24 14.69 0.88
C MET A 158 3.85 14.57 2.36
N LYS A 159 2.85 15.33 2.77
CA LYS A 159 2.20 15.23 4.08
C LYS A 159 0.75 14.80 3.86
N LEU A 160 0.35 13.70 4.49
CA LEU A 160 -1.02 13.24 4.52
C LEU A 160 -1.61 13.52 5.90
N GLU A 161 -2.78 14.14 5.93
CA GLU A 161 -3.59 14.32 7.13
C GLU A 161 -4.89 13.54 6.97
N LEU A 162 -5.21 12.71 7.95
CA LEU A 162 -6.47 11.97 8.04
C LEU A 162 -7.36 12.69 9.05
N HIS A 163 -8.51 13.21 8.60
CA HIS A 163 -9.38 14.07 9.42
C HIS A 163 -10.54 13.32 10.11
N GLY A 164 -10.70 12.03 9.81
CA GLY A 164 -11.88 11.25 10.19
C GLY A 164 -13.02 11.38 9.18
N GLN A 165 -14.07 10.59 9.41
CA GLN A 165 -15.28 10.53 8.60
C GLN A 165 -15.02 10.27 7.11
N GLY A 166 -13.96 9.55 6.79
CA GLY A 166 -13.58 9.22 5.40
C GLY A 166 -12.99 10.39 4.61
N THR A 167 -12.46 11.41 5.31
CA THR A 167 -11.84 12.59 4.69
C THR A 167 -10.36 12.73 5.05
N GLY A 168 -9.62 13.43 4.19
CA GLY A 168 -8.20 13.71 4.41
C GLY A 168 -7.69 14.78 3.46
N THR A 169 -6.49 15.28 3.74
CA THR A 169 -5.81 16.26 2.89
C THR A 169 -4.39 15.79 2.60
N ILE A 170 -3.97 15.93 1.36
CA ILE A 170 -2.59 15.68 0.94
C ILE A 170 -1.94 17.00 0.51
N TYR A 171 -0.77 17.27 1.08
CA TYR A 171 0.08 18.40 0.74
C TYR A 171 1.36 17.86 0.11
N TRP A 172 1.90 18.59 -0.86
CA TRP A 172 3.17 18.25 -1.49
C TRP A 172 3.87 19.53 -1.91
N ASN A 173 5.20 19.51 -1.89
CA ASN A 173 6.00 20.65 -2.33
C ASN A 173 6.19 20.57 -3.85
N GLN A 174 6.04 21.70 -4.54
CA GLN A 174 6.58 21.90 -5.88
C GLN A 174 7.86 22.74 -5.76
#